data_AF-A0A969I3H7-F1
#
_entry.id   AF-A0A969I3H7-F1
#
_cell.length_a   1.000
_cell.length_b   1.000
_cell.length_c   1.000
_cell.angle_alpha   90.00
_cell.angle_beta   90.00
_cell.angle_gamma   90.00
#
_symmetry.space_group_name_H-M   'P 1'
#
loop_
_entity.id
_entity.type
_entity.pdbx_description
1 polymer ?
#
loop_
_entity_poly.entity_id
_entity_poly.type
_entity_poly.pdbx_seq_one_letter_code
_entity_poly.pdbx_strand_id
1 'polypeptide(L)'
;MFRFLLLTSPIVVMLSWAIALPAQATRYERFADWCANRAELTADQQHTVDVLLQVAGTDDCEAADAELSDRQNLELVQQASAIRPRSPACGNLSR
;
A
#
# COMPACT_ATOMS: atom_id res chain seq x y z
N MET A 1 33.32 48.92 -15.74
CA MET A 1 33.54 47.89 -16.77
C MET A 1 32.74 46.65 -16.40
N PHE A 2 31.54 46.52 -16.96
CA PHE A 2 30.78 45.27 -16.94
C PHE A 2 31.46 44.29 -17.89
N ARG A 3 31.87 43.13 -17.37
CA ARG A 3 32.26 42.01 -18.21
C ARG A 3 31.51 40.78 -17.72
N PHE A 4 30.22 40.77 -18.03
CA PHE A 4 29.38 39.58 -18.10
C PHE A 4 29.94 38.69 -19.21
N LEU A 5 30.69 37.65 -18.84
CA LEU A 5 30.99 36.54 -19.74
C LEU A 5 30.38 35.28 -19.15
N LEU A 6 29.17 34.99 -19.64
CA LEU A 6 28.75 33.70 -20.17
C LEU A 6 29.31 32.44 -19.47
N LEU A 7 28.65 32.05 -18.38
CA LEU A 7 28.58 30.66 -17.96
C LEU A 7 27.13 30.34 -17.64
N THR A 8 26.28 30.28 -18.67
CA THR A 8 25.07 29.44 -18.64
C THR A 8 25.56 28.00 -18.59
N SER A 9 26.04 27.62 -17.41
CA SER A 9 26.67 26.35 -17.17
C SER A 9 25.63 25.25 -17.31
N PRO A 10 25.91 24.16 -18.06
CA PRO A 10 25.01 23.00 -18.16
C PRO A 10 24.75 22.35 -16.79
N ILE A 11 25.52 22.73 -15.77
CA ILE A 11 25.41 22.25 -14.39
C ILE A 11 24.04 22.57 -13.79
N VAL A 12 23.36 23.66 -14.19
CA VAL A 12 22.03 23.98 -13.64
C VAL A 12 20.93 23.10 -14.23
N VAL A 13 21.10 22.60 -15.46
CA VAL A 13 20.09 21.73 -16.11
C VAL A 13 20.10 20.32 -15.51
N MET A 14 21.25 19.85 -15.00
CA MET A 14 21.44 18.50 -14.45
C MET A 14 20.87 18.31 -13.03
N LEU A 15 20.59 19.37 -12.27
CA LEU A 15 20.05 19.26 -10.90
C LEU A 15 18.53 19.28 -10.80
N SER A 16 17.85 19.56 -11.90
CA SER A 16 16.41 19.40 -11.99
C SER A 16 16.21 18.08 -12.72
N TRP A 17 15.71 17.04 -12.08
CA TRP A 17 14.43 16.41 -12.39
C TRP A 17 14.61 14.95 -11.90
N ALA A 18 14.92 14.77 -10.62
CA ALA A 18 14.69 13.47 -9.99
C ALA A 18 13.16 13.33 -9.84
N ILE A 19 12.50 12.90 -10.91
CA ILE A 19 11.08 12.59 -10.88
C ILE A 19 10.98 11.30 -10.06
N ALA A 20 10.44 11.38 -8.84
CA ALA A 20 10.03 10.19 -8.13
C ALA A 20 8.97 9.49 -9.01
N LEU A 21 9.33 8.34 -9.58
CA LEU A 21 8.37 7.50 -10.28
C LEU A 21 7.26 7.16 -9.28
N PRO A 22 5.98 7.36 -9.63
CA PRO A 22 4.92 6.88 -8.78
C PRO A 22 5.17 5.39 -8.57
N ALA A 23 5.25 4.96 -7.31
CA ALA A 23 5.28 3.54 -7.00
C ALA A 23 4.08 2.92 -7.74
N GLN A 24 4.35 2.02 -8.69
CA GLN A 24 3.27 1.32 -9.37
C GLN A 24 2.48 0.61 -8.28
N ALA A 25 1.25 1.06 -8.05
CA ALA A 25 0.38 0.40 -7.11
C ALA A 25 0.13 -1.00 -7.66
N THR A 26 0.78 -2.00 -7.06
CA THR A 26 0.53 -3.40 -7.39
C THR A 26 -0.94 -3.65 -7.13
N ARG A 27 -1.70 -3.90 -8.19
CA ARG A 27 -3.13 -4.08 -8.12
C ARG A 27 -3.41 -5.57 -8.00
N TYR A 28 -3.72 -5.99 -6.79
CA TYR A 28 -4.15 -7.33 -6.46
C TYR A 28 -5.69 -7.39 -6.54
N GLU A 29 -6.22 -8.34 -7.32
CA GLU A 29 -7.67 -8.44 -7.57
C GLU A 29 -8.31 -9.52 -6.71
N ARG A 30 -7.60 -10.62 -6.45
CA ARG A 30 -8.07 -11.72 -5.60
C ARG A 30 -7.42 -11.67 -4.23
N PHE A 31 -8.10 -12.19 -3.22
CA PHE A 31 -7.50 -12.33 -1.90
C PHE A 31 -6.25 -13.22 -1.94
N ALA A 32 -6.25 -14.26 -2.78
CA ALA A 32 -5.08 -15.10 -3.01
C ALA A 32 -3.84 -14.29 -3.42
N ASP A 33 -3.99 -13.25 -4.24
CA ASP A 33 -2.89 -12.38 -4.67
C ASP A 33 -2.34 -11.55 -3.49
N TRP A 34 -3.23 -10.98 -2.67
CA TRP A 34 -2.85 -10.25 -1.46
C TRP A 34 -2.14 -11.17 -0.46
N CYS A 35 -2.64 -12.39 -0.29
CA CYS A 35 -2.07 -13.39 0.61
C CYS A 35 -0.68 -13.85 0.16
N ALA A 36 -0.52 -14.20 -1.11
CA ALA A 36 0.76 -14.66 -1.66
C ALA A 36 1.85 -13.60 -1.59
N ASN A 37 1.48 -12.32 -1.74
CA ASN A 37 2.40 -11.19 -1.69
C ASN A 37 2.40 -10.46 -0.34
N ARG A 38 1.96 -11.13 0.74
CA ARG A 38 1.80 -10.53 2.08
C ARG A 38 3.04 -9.78 2.55
N ALA A 39 4.24 -10.29 2.29
CA ALA A 39 5.49 -9.65 2.72
C ALA A 39 5.75 -8.27 2.08
N GLU A 40 5.13 -7.99 0.93
CA GLU A 40 5.27 -6.72 0.19
C GLU A 40 4.27 -5.66 0.64
N LEU A 41 3.29 -6.05 1.47
CA LEU A 41 2.22 -5.19 1.92
C LEU A 41 2.67 -4.27 3.07
N THR A 42 1.96 -3.17 3.26
CA THR A 42 2.10 -2.36 4.48
C THR A 42 1.69 -3.14 5.73
N ALA A 43 2.14 -2.73 6.91
CA ALA A 43 1.81 -3.43 8.16
C ALA A 43 0.29 -3.57 8.39
N ASP A 44 -0.50 -2.54 8.06
CA ASP A 44 -1.96 -2.56 8.22
C ASP A 44 -2.62 -3.55 7.24
N GLN A 45 -2.10 -3.64 6.01
CA GLN A 45 -2.55 -4.61 5.01
C GLN A 45 -2.15 -6.04 5.38
N GLN A 46 -0.92 -6.25 5.89
CA GLN A 46 -0.48 -7.55 6.40
C GLN A 46 -1.39 -8.04 7.52
N HIS A 47 -1.71 -7.15 8.46
CA HIS A 47 -2.62 -7.47 9.56
C HIS A 47 -4.02 -7.85 9.06
N THR A 48 -4.53 -7.14 8.04
CA THR A 48 -5.81 -7.47 7.42
C THR A 48 -5.78 -8.87 6.79
N VAL A 49 -4.71 -9.21 6.08
CA VAL A 49 -4.53 -10.57 5.51
C VAL A 49 -4.50 -11.62 6.62
N ASP A 50 -3.80 -11.37 7.72
CA ASP A 50 -3.73 -12.32 8.85
C ASP A 50 -5.09 -12.61 9.47
N VAL A 51 -5.87 -11.56 9.69
CA VAL A 51 -7.22 -11.69 10.24
C VAL A 51 -8.11 -12.48 9.27
N LEU A 52 -7.99 -12.23 7.96
CA LEU A 52 -8.79 -12.94 6.96
C LEU A 52 -8.40 -14.43 6.84
N LEU A 53 -7.11 -14.77 6.97
CA LEU A 53 -6.66 -16.17 7.04
C LEU A 53 -7.19 -16.88 8.29
N GLN A 54 -7.20 -16.19 9.44
CA GLN A 54 -7.80 -16.73 10.66
C GLN A 54 -9.30 -16.99 10.49
N VAL A 55 -10.02 -16.10 9.81
CA VAL A 55 -11.45 -16.28 9.52
C VAL A 55 -11.68 -17.45 8.54
N ALA A 56 -10.81 -17.60 7.54
CA ALA A 56 -10.86 -18.72 6.61
C ALA A 56 -10.45 -20.07 7.24
N GLY A 57 -9.74 -20.03 8.37
CA GLY A 57 -9.30 -21.24 9.09
C GLY A 57 -8.16 -21.99 8.38
N THR A 58 -7.45 -21.35 7.47
CA THR A 58 -6.35 -21.94 6.68
C THR A 58 -5.30 -20.89 6.34
N ASP A 59 -4.04 -21.33 6.24
CA ASP A 59 -2.92 -20.52 5.76
C ASP A 59 -2.68 -20.69 4.25
N ASP A 60 -3.44 -21.58 3.59
CA ASP A 60 -3.38 -21.74 2.13
C ASP A 60 -4.17 -20.62 1.44
N CYS A 61 -3.48 -19.81 0.65
CA CYS A 61 -4.04 -18.60 0.04
C CYS A 61 -5.20 -18.87 -0.94
N GLU A 62 -5.17 -19.98 -1.69
CA GLU A 62 -6.23 -20.32 -2.65
C GLU A 62 -7.44 -20.90 -1.93
N ALA A 63 -7.22 -21.77 -0.93
CA ALA A 63 -8.29 -22.28 -0.10
C ALA A 63 -8.97 -21.14 0.69
N ALA A 64 -8.19 -20.19 1.21
CA ALA A 64 -8.72 -19.02 1.90
C ALA A 64 -9.52 -18.11 0.96
N ASP A 65 -9.05 -17.87 -0.27
CA ASP A 65 -9.78 -17.09 -1.26
C ASP A 65 -11.12 -17.73 -1.64
N ALA A 66 -11.15 -19.06 -1.81
CA ALA A 66 -12.37 -19.81 -2.08
C ALA A 66 -13.36 -19.72 -0.91
N GLU A 67 -12.89 -19.96 0.32
CA GLU A 67 -13.70 -19.89 1.54
C GLU A 67 -14.26 -18.48 1.78
N LEU A 68 -13.44 -17.44 1.61
CA LEU A 68 -13.85 -16.05 1.81
C LEU A 68 -14.78 -15.56 0.70
N SER A 69 -14.63 -16.06 -0.53
CA SER A 69 -15.49 -15.70 -1.67
C SER A 69 -16.88 -16.32 -1.60
N ASP A 70 -17.03 -17.47 -0.94
CA ASP A 70 -18.34 -18.13 -0.73
C ASP A 70 -19.14 -17.49 0.42
N ARG A 71 -18.46 -16.79 1.33
CA ARG A 71 -19.10 -16.17 2.50
C ARG A 71 -19.99 -14.98 2.12
N GLN A 72 -21.26 -15.05 2.52
CA GLN A 72 -22.21 -13.94 2.39
C GLN A 72 -22.02 -12.85 3.44
N ASN A 73 -21.37 -13.17 4.56
CA ASN A 73 -21.08 -12.22 5.63
C ASN A 73 -19.72 -12.49 6.26
N LEU A 74 -19.04 -11.42 6.66
CA LEU A 74 -17.75 -11.47 7.33
C LEU A 74 -17.85 -10.71 8.66
N GLU A 75 -17.78 -11.44 9.76
CA GLU A 75 -17.75 -10.85 11.10
C GLU A 75 -16.30 -10.76 11.59
N LEU A 76 -15.79 -9.53 11.69
CA LEU A 76 -14.45 -9.24 12.18
C LEU A 76 -14.53 -8.65 13.59
N VAL A 77 -14.07 -9.41 14.59
CA VAL A 77 -14.02 -8.91 15.98
C VAL A 77 -12.70 -8.17 16.20
N GLN A 78 -12.79 -6.86 16.39
CA GLN A 78 -11.63 -6.01 16.60
C GLN A 78 -11.00 -6.30 17.97
N GLN A 79 -9.77 -6.80 17.98
CA GLN A 79 -9.01 -6.94 19.22
C GLN A 79 -8.44 -5.56 19.57
N ALA A 80 -8.85 -5.02 20.72
CA ALA A 80 -8.45 -3.70 21.20
C ALA A 80 -7.00 -3.68 21.71
N SER A 81 -6.04 -4.11 20.91
CA SER A 81 -4.61 -3.97 21.21
C SER A 81 -4.04 -2.80 20.41
N ALA A 82 -4.05 -1.62 21.06
CA ALA A 82 -3.26 -0.44 20.72
C ALA A 82 -3.30 0.00 19.24
N ILE A 83 -4.47 0.44 18.79
CA ILE A 83 -4.61 1.26 17.58
C ILE A 83 -3.89 2.58 17.84
N ARG A 84 -2.59 2.64 17.54
CA ARG A 84 -1.85 3.90 17.48
C ARG A 84 -2.09 4.45 16.08
N PRO A 85 -2.74 5.62 15.91
CA PRO A 85 -2.96 6.18 14.57
C PRO A 85 -1.59 6.50 13.95
N ARG A 86 -1.17 5.71 12.96
CA ARG A 86 0.05 5.95 12.17
C ARG A 86 -0.24 6.42 10.74
N SER A 87 -1.50 6.52 10.35
CA SER A 87 -1.90 7.05 9.05
C SER A 87 -2.54 8.44 9.19
N PRO A 88 -2.25 9.41 8.30
CA PRO A 88 -2.99 10.65 8.25
C PRO A 88 -4.46 10.31 7.97
N ALA A 89 -5.35 10.94 8.73
CA ALA A 89 -6.79 10.72 8.72
C ALA A 89 -7.33 10.42 7.31
N CYS A 90 -8.23 9.44 7.19
CA CYS A 90 -9.08 9.29 6.00
C CYS A 90 -9.78 10.63 5.75
N GLY A 91 -9.23 11.44 4.85
CA GLY A 91 -9.67 12.79 4.58
C GLY A 91 -10.95 12.78 3.75
N ASN A 92 -11.90 13.62 4.14
CA ASN A 92 -13.13 13.89 3.38
C ASN A 92 -12.80 14.33 1.94
N LEU A 93 -13.02 13.45 0.97
CA LEU A 93 -13.16 13.85 -0.43
C LEU A 93 -14.58 14.40 -0.64
N SER A 94 -14.77 15.65 -0.25
CA SER A 94 -15.94 16.45 -0.63
C SER A 94 -15.51 17.91 -0.77
N ARG A 95 -15.04 18.26 -1.97
CA ARG A 95 -15.30 19.58 -2.56
C ARG A 95 -15.09 19.55 -4.07
#